data_AF-A0A6M1LH99-F1
#
_entry.id   AF-A0A6M1LH99-F1
#
_cell.length_a   1.000
_cell.length_b   1.000
_cell.length_c   1.000
_cell.angle_alpha   90.00
_cell.angle_beta   90.00
_cell.angle_gamma   90.00
#
_symmetry.space_group_name_H-M   'P 1'
#
loop_
_entity.id
_entity.type
_entity.pdbx_description
1 polymer ?
#
loop_
_entity_poly.entity_id
_entity_poly.type
_entity_poly.pdbx_seq_one_letter_code
_entity_poly.pdbx_strand_id
1 'polypeptide(L)'
;MIGPHQARVAYEAHLASAVASFLVLAPGSEAECQRFTTLALAAHDFAITERLPFGWVDPHDPAAFYDVINAASRAPRRAAASPVAAWKAWEAIRRDLATRHPRLALFDLIHEISHSALALRWPAGIEGQFQDWADQENYWPPAYCLRMPGRHEVWLRTLQDWHGRLRRLRQQLDGWFESTAGDVRFVPEDEWQRLRTSGLQG
;
A
#
# COMPACT_ATOMS: atom_id res chain seq x y z
N MET A 1 -5.85 22.74 17.35
CA MET A 1 -4.54 22.09 17.10
C MET A 1 -4.34 21.04 18.18
N ILE A 2 -4.13 19.79 17.79
CA ILE A 2 -3.79 18.69 18.70
C ILE A 2 -2.35 18.92 19.19
N GLY A 3 -2.08 18.80 20.48
CA GLY A 3 -0.72 18.97 21.02
C GLY A 3 0.23 17.83 20.59
N PRO A 4 1.56 18.02 20.60
CA PRO A 4 2.52 17.00 20.12
C PRO A 4 2.36 15.63 20.78
N HIS A 5 2.06 15.62 22.09
CA HIS A 5 1.79 14.39 22.84
C HIS A 5 0.53 13.66 22.34
N GLN A 6 -0.57 14.40 22.13
CA GLN A 6 -1.82 13.80 21.63
C GLN A 6 -1.66 13.31 20.18
N ALA A 7 -0.87 14.00 19.36
CA ALA A 7 -0.54 13.55 18.00
C ALA A 7 0.24 12.22 18.02
N ARG A 8 1.23 12.09 18.91
CA ARG A 8 1.97 10.84 19.10
C ARG A 8 1.09 9.67 19.54
N VAL A 9 0.23 9.87 20.54
CA VAL A 9 -0.68 8.81 21.01
C VAL A 9 -1.62 8.34 19.90
N ALA A 10 -2.14 9.28 19.11
CA ALA A 10 -3.01 8.95 17.97
C ALA A 10 -2.25 8.15 16.89
N TYR A 11 -1.00 8.53 16.63
CA TYR A 11 -0.12 7.82 15.70
C TYR A 11 0.22 6.41 16.19
N GLU A 12 0.54 6.23 17.48
CA GLU A 12 0.82 4.92 18.07
C GLU A 12 -0.38 3.96 17.93
N ALA A 13 -1.60 4.44 18.17
CA ALA A 13 -2.81 3.63 17.98
C ALA A 13 -3.00 3.20 16.52
N HIS A 14 -2.79 4.13 15.58
CA HIS A 14 -2.89 3.82 14.15
C HIS A 14 -1.79 2.86 13.68
N LEU A 15 -0.55 3.06 14.15
CA LEU A 15 0.57 2.18 13.86
C LEU A 15 0.32 0.77 14.40
N ALA A 16 -0.26 0.63 15.58
CA ALA A 16 -0.63 -0.67 16.14
C ALA A 16 -1.66 -1.39 15.26
N SER A 17 -2.66 -0.66 14.77
CA SER A 17 -3.65 -1.19 13.80
C SER A 17 -2.97 -1.67 12.51
N ALA A 18 -2.07 -0.86 11.96
CA ALA A 18 -1.40 -1.20 10.71
C ALA A 18 -0.43 -2.38 10.85
N VAL A 19 0.26 -2.50 11.98
CA VAL A 19 1.11 -3.65 12.30
C VAL A 19 0.27 -4.93 12.43
N ALA A 20 -0.89 -4.84 13.07
CA ALA A 20 -1.82 -5.98 13.16
C ALA A 20 -2.27 -6.43 11.76
N SER A 21 -2.67 -5.49 10.90
CA SER A 21 -3.02 -5.78 9.51
C SER A 21 -1.82 -6.37 8.74
N PHE A 22 -0.62 -5.83 8.92
CA PHE A 22 0.60 -6.36 8.27
C PHE A 22 0.85 -7.82 8.66
N LEU A 23 0.68 -8.19 9.93
CA LEU A 23 0.89 -9.58 10.38
C LEU A 23 -0.14 -10.56 9.81
N VAL A 24 -1.34 -10.09 9.45
CA VAL A 24 -2.30 -10.90 8.67
C VAL A 24 -1.81 -11.17 7.25
N LEU A 25 -1.12 -10.19 6.66
CA LEU A 25 -0.56 -10.26 5.30
C LEU A 25 0.75 -11.06 5.23
N ALA A 26 1.58 -10.96 6.26
CA ALA A 26 2.87 -11.63 6.35
C ALA A 26 3.04 -12.33 7.72
N PRO A 27 2.32 -13.45 7.96
CA PRO A 27 2.45 -14.20 9.21
C PRO A 27 3.90 -14.66 9.44
N GLY A 28 4.35 -14.63 10.70
CA GLY A 28 5.73 -15.01 11.06
C GLY A 28 6.78 -13.91 10.83
N SER A 29 6.36 -12.67 10.56
CA SER A 29 7.22 -11.50 10.35
C SER A 29 7.25 -10.54 11.56
N GLU A 30 7.10 -11.07 12.78
CA GLU A 30 6.97 -10.27 14.00
C GLU A 30 8.22 -9.41 14.26
N ALA A 31 9.41 -9.96 13.98
CA ALA A 31 10.66 -9.25 14.15
C ALA A 31 10.78 -8.06 13.17
N GLU A 32 10.37 -8.24 11.92
CA GLU A 32 10.31 -7.20 10.90
C GLU A 32 9.28 -6.14 11.26
N CYS A 33 8.10 -6.53 11.72
CA CYS A 33 7.07 -5.61 12.24
C CYS A 33 7.59 -4.78 13.42
N GLN A 34 8.33 -5.39 14.35
CA GLN A 34 8.89 -4.65 15.48
C GLN A 34 9.95 -3.63 15.03
N ARG A 35 10.77 -3.98 14.04
CA ARG A 35 11.73 -3.06 13.41
C ARG A 35 11.01 -1.91 12.70
N PHE A 36 9.96 -2.21 11.94
CA PHE A 36 9.13 -1.21 11.29
C PHE A 36 8.50 -0.25 12.29
N THR A 37 7.88 -0.75 13.35
CA THR A 37 7.26 0.09 14.39
C THR A 37 8.26 1.07 14.99
N THR A 38 9.46 0.58 15.32
CA THR A 38 10.53 1.41 15.88
C THR A 38 10.93 2.51 14.90
N LEU A 39 11.08 2.17 13.62
CA LEU A 39 11.45 3.11 12.57
C LEU A 39 10.36 4.15 12.28
N ALA A 40 9.10 3.71 12.22
CA ALA A 40 7.92 4.55 12.01
C ALA A 40 7.77 5.59 13.13
N LEU A 41 7.92 5.16 14.39
CA LEU A 41 7.92 6.07 15.55
C LEU A 41 9.09 7.06 15.51
N ALA A 42 10.31 6.58 15.25
CA ALA A 42 11.48 7.44 15.15
C ALA A 42 11.32 8.51 14.07
N ALA A 43 10.66 8.18 12.97
CA ALA A 43 10.42 9.12 11.89
C ALA A 43 9.30 10.11 12.17
N HIS A 44 8.23 9.66 12.83
CA HIS A 44 7.19 10.55 13.32
C HIS A 44 7.76 11.55 14.33
N ASP A 45 8.57 11.10 15.28
CA ASP A 45 9.26 11.96 16.26
C ASP A 45 10.20 12.96 15.58
N PHE A 46 10.94 12.50 14.57
CA PHE A 46 11.77 13.37 13.73
C PHE A 46 10.91 14.43 13.04
N ALA A 47 9.79 14.06 12.41
CA ALA A 47 8.92 15.00 11.72
C ALA A 47 8.31 16.06 12.64
N ILE A 48 7.87 15.67 13.85
CA ILE A 48 7.40 16.61 14.88
C ILE A 48 8.52 17.59 15.28
N THR A 49 9.71 17.07 15.58
CA THR A 49 10.86 17.86 16.02
C THR A 49 11.27 18.88 14.96
N GLU A 50 11.24 18.45 13.70
CA GLU A 50 11.62 19.24 12.54
C GLU A 50 10.49 20.14 12.02
N ARG A 51 9.30 20.08 12.63
CA ARG A 51 8.08 20.79 12.19
C ARG A 51 7.80 20.59 10.71
N LEU A 52 8.07 19.39 10.20
CA LEU A 52 7.78 19.06 8.82
C LEU A 52 6.26 19.07 8.61
N PRO A 53 5.76 19.50 7.44
CA PRO A 53 4.37 19.32 7.08
C PRO A 53 4.13 17.80 6.99
N PHE A 54 3.69 17.21 8.09
CA PHE A 54 3.50 15.78 8.22
C PHE A 54 2.00 15.51 8.20
N GLY A 55 1.51 14.96 7.09
CA GLY A 55 0.27 14.20 7.11
C GLY A 55 0.47 12.90 7.88
N TRP A 56 -0.61 12.23 8.27
CA TRP A 56 -0.51 10.88 8.86
C TRP A 56 0.33 10.00 7.94
N VAL A 57 1.48 9.48 8.43
CA VAL A 57 2.19 8.41 7.71
C VAL A 57 1.29 7.21 7.80
N ASP A 58 0.61 6.92 6.69
CA ASP A 58 -0.06 5.66 6.51
C ASP A 58 1.02 4.56 6.55
N PRO A 59 1.04 3.70 7.56
CA PRO A 59 2.05 2.66 7.68
C PRO A 59 1.90 1.60 6.58
N HIS A 60 0.76 1.57 5.89
CA HIS A 60 0.54 0.77 4.70
C HIS A 60 1.16 1.39 3.45
N ASP A 61 1.32 2.71 3.42
CA ASP A 61 1.87 3.45 2.29
C ASP A 61 3.36 3.77 2.47
N PRO A 62 4.27 2.99 1.87
CA PRO A 62 5.67 3.38 1.85
C PRO A 62 5.90 4.76 1.20
N ALA A 63 4.99 5.25 0.33
CA ALA A 63 5.04 6.57 -0.30
C ALA A 63 4.71 7.73 0.66
N ALA A 64 3.84 7.55 1.65
CA ALA A 64 3.55 8.56 2.67
C ALA A 64 4.82 8.95 3.45
N PHE A 65 5.77 8.03 3.57
CA PHE A 65 7.08 8.29 4.17
C PHE A 65 8.07 8.96 3.18
N TYR A 66 7.87 8.82 1.87
CA TYR A 66 8.68 9.54 0.88
C TYR A 66 8.55 11.05 1.02
N ASP A 67 7.40 11.57 1.46
CA ASP A 67 7.25 13.00 1.71
C ASP A 67 8.08 13.48 2.89
N VAL A 68 8.20 12.65 3.94
CA VAL A 68 9.09 12.88 5.09
C VAL A 68 10.55 12.84 4.65
N ILE A 69 10.92 11.84 3.85
CA ILE A 69 12.25 11.69 3.27
C ILE A 69 12.60 12.87 2.37
N ASN A 70 11.68 13.31 1.51
CA ASN A 70 11.86 14.41 0.58
C ASN A 70 12.00 15.74 1.33
N ALA A 71 11.19 15.95 2.36
CA ALA A 71 11.29 17.12 3.22
C ALA A 71 12.59 17.14 4.02
N ALA A 72 13.00 15.99 4.59
CA ALA A 72 14.27 15.83 5.31
C ALA A 72 15.50 15.99 4.41
N SER A 73 15.46 15.46 3.19
CA SER A 73 16.56 15.53 2.21
C SER A 73 16.78 16.95 1.69
N ARG A 74 15.74 17.80 1.73
CA ARG A 74 15.83 19.24 1.40
C ARG A 74 16.36 20.08 2.57
N ALA A 75 16.60 19.48 3.74
CA ALA A 75 17.18 20.13 4.92
C ALA A 75 18.66 19.70 5.12
N PRO A 76 19.63 20.29 4.38
CA PRO A 76 21.02 19.82 4.31
C PRO A 76 21.77 19.72 5.64
N ARG A 77 21.33 20.42 6.69
CA ARG A 77 22.00 20.40 8.01
C ARG A 77 21.72 19.15 8.86
N ARG A 78 20.76 18.29 8.50
CA ARG A 78 20.23 17.24 9.40
C ARG A 78 20.19 15.82 8.80
N ALA A 79 20.76 15.62 7.61
CA ALA A 79 20.78 14.32 6.92
C ALA A 79 21.48 13.19 7.70
N ALA A 80 22.49 13.51 8.53
CA ALA A 80 23.24 12.52 9.30
C ALA A 80 22.44 11.84 10.43
N ALA A 81 21.35 12.46 10.91
CA ALA A 81 20.45 11.92 11.93
C ALA A 81 19.06 11.58 11.37
N SER A 82 18.90 11.64 10.05
CA SER A 82 17.61 11.45 9.40
C SER A 82 17.24 9.95 9.31
N PRO A 83 15.98 9.57 9.55
CA PRO A 83 15.51 8.17 9.42
C PRO A 83 15.56 7.64 7.98
N VAL A 84 15.93 8.48 6.99
CA VAL A 84 15.98 8.15 5.55
C VAL A 84 16.78 6.89 5.24
N ALA A 85 17.98 6.73 5.82
CA ALA A 85 18.82 5.57 5.53
C ALA A 85 18.20 4.27 6.06
N ALA A 86 17.64 4.32 7.26
CA ALA A 86 16.93 3.19 7.87
C ALA A 86 15.65 2.85 7.09
N TRP A 87 14.95 3.84 6.53
CA TRP A 87 13.80 3.61 5.66
C TRP A 87 14.15 2.94 4.35
N LYS A 88 15.21 3.39 3.66
CA LYS A 88 15.71 2.72 2.45
C LYS A 88 16.09 1.26 2.72
N ALA A 89 16.68 0.99 3.89
CA ALA A 89 16.96 -0.39 4.32
C ALA A 89 15.66 -1.18 4.54
N TRP A 90 14.65 -0.57 5.18
CA TRP A 90 13.33 -1.16 5.36
C TRP A 90 12.63 -1.48 4.02
N GLU A 91 12.72 -0.61 3.02
CA GLU A 91 12.14 -0.88 1.68
C GLU A 91 12.74 -2.13 1.02
N ALA A 92 14.03 -2.39 1.23
CA ALA A 92 14.65 -3.63 0.75
C ALA A 92 14.08 -4.85 1.50
N ILE A 93 13.88 -4.75 2.81
CA ILE A 93 13.27 -5.80 3.64
C ILE A 93 11.81 -6.04 3.22
N ARG A 94 11.01 -4.99 3.02
CA ARG A 94 9.61 -5.12 2.59
C ARG A 94 9.50 -5.80 1.22
N ARG A 95 10.40 -5.47 0.28
CA ARG A 95 10.46 -6.15 -1.01
C ARG A 95 10.79 -7.64 -0.87
N ASP A 96 11.75 -7.99 -0.01
CA ASP A 96 12.04 -9.40 0.30
C ASP A 96 10.83 -10.12 0.91
N LEU A 97 10.16 -9.50 1.89
CA LEU A 97 8.95 -10.03 2.50
C LEU A 97 7.85 -10.28 1.46
N ALA A 98 7.61 -9.34 0.56
CA ALA A 98 6.62 -9.49 -0.51
C ALA A 98 6.93 -10.70 -1.41
N THR A 99 8.19 -11.07 -1.63
CA THR A 99 8.53 -12.28 -2.41
C THR A 99 8.15 -13.59 -1.69
N ARG A 100 8.10 -13.58 -0.35
CA ARG A 100 7.80 -14.75 0.49
C ARG A 100 6.35 -14.79 0.96
N HIS A 101 5.65 -13.67 0.91
CA HIS A 101 4.27 -13.50 1.40
C HIS A 101 3.37 -12.97 0.27
N PRO A 102 2.73 -13.85 -0.53
CA PRO A 102 1.91 -13.42 -1.67
C PRO A 102 0.76 -12.49 -1.31
N ARG A 103 0.19 -12.59 -0.10
CA ARG A 103 -0.85 -11.66 0.39
C ARG A 103 -0.32 -10.24 0.52
N LEU A 104 0.89 -10.09 1.08
CA LEU A 104 1.58 -8.80 1.15
C LEU A 104 1.92 -8.27 -0.25
N ALA A 105 2.39 -9.13 -1.16
CA ALA A 105 2.64 -8.71 -2.54
C ALA A 105 1.39 -8.26 -3.29
N LEU A 106 0.24 -8.92 -3.07
CA LEU A 106 -1.03 -8.50 -3.64
C LEU A 106 -1.50 -7.18 -3.04
N PHE A 107 -1.38 -7.01 -1.72
CA PHE A 107 -1.68 -5.73 -1.05
C PHE A 107 -0.85 -4.59 -1.64
N ASP A 108 0.49 -4.78 -1.70
CA ASP A 108 1.41 -3.78 -2.23
C ASP A 108 1.10 -3.44 -3.70
N LEU A 109 0.69 -4.43 -4.52
CA LEU A 109 0.32 -4.21 -5.91
C LEU A 109 -1.00 -3.44 -6.05
N ILE A 110 -2.03 -3.80 -5.28
CA ILE A 110 -3.31 -3.07 -5.30
C ILE A 110 -3.08 -1.62 -4.86
N HIS A 111 -2.28 -1.42 -3.81
CA HIS A 111 -1.91 -0.09 -3.32
C HIS A 111 -1.09 0.71 -4.34
N GLU A 112 -0.10 0.09 -5.00
CA GLU A 112 0.69 0.67 -6.11
C GLU A 112 -0.23 1.15 -7.24
N ILE A 113 -1.20 0.30 -7.60
CA ILE A 113 -2.18 0.61 -8.63
C ILE A 113 -3.03 1.80 -8.22
N SER A 114 -3.68 1.75 -7.04
CA SER A 114 -4.61 2.79 -6.55
C SER A 114 -3.94 4.14 -6.27
N HIS A 115 -2.66 4.17 -5.93
CA HIS A 115 -1.89 5.41 -5.72
C HIS A 115 -1.09 5.86 -6.95
N SER A 116 -1.19 5.15 -8.06
CA SER A 116 -0.53 5.57 -9.29
C SER A 116 -1.17 6.86 -9.85
N ALA A 117 -0.37 7.64 -10.58
CA ALA A 117 -0.90 8.79 -11.33
C ALA A 117 -1.97 8.37 -12.38
N LEU A 118 -2.04 7.09 -12.74
CA LEU A 118 -3.08 6.52 -13.60
C LEU A 118 -4.40 6.36 -12.84
N ALA A 119 -4.37 5.92 -11.59
CA ALA A 119 -5.56 5.72 -10.77
C ALA A 119 -6.32 7.01 -10.44
N LEU A 120 -5.66 8.17 -10.45
CA LEU A 120 -6.33 9.49 -10.33
C LEU A 120 -7.42 9.73 -11.39
N ARG A 121 -7.40 8.97 -12.49
CA ARG A 121 -8.35 9.08 -13.59
C ARG A 121 -9.34 7.91 -13.64
N TRP A 122 -9.27 6.98 -12.68
CA TRP A 122 -10.13 5.81 -12.65
C TRP A 122 -11.45 6.13 -11.94
N PRO A 123 -12.56 5.46 -12.33
CA PRO A 123 -13.81 5.54 -11.59
C PRO A 123 -13.60 5.13 -10.12
N ALA A 124 -14.37 5.71 -9.20
CA ALA A 124 -14.34 5.28 -7.80
C ALA A 124 -14.78 3.81 -7.67
N GLY A 125 -14.17 3.06 -6.73
CA GLY A 125 -14.50 1.66 -6.46
C GLY A 125 -13.97 0.66 -7.49
N ILE A 126 -12.95 1.06 -8.25
CA ILE A 126 -12.35 0.23 -9.30
C ILE A 126 -11.53 -0.95 -8.76
N GLU A 127 -11.14 -0.89 -7.50
CA GLU A 127 -10.42 -1.95 -6.79
C GLU A 127 -11.16 -3.29 -6.88
N GLY A 128 -12.51 -3.26 -6.89
CA GLY A 128 -13.34 -4.44 -7.06
C GLY A 128 -13.22 -5.11 -8.45
N GLN A 129 -12.77 -4.37 -9.47
CA GLN A 129 -12.59 -4.87 -10.84
C GLN A 129 -11.20 -5.48 -11.07
N PHE A 130 -10.24 -5.31 -10.14
CA PHE A 130 -8.90 -5.87 -10.31
C PHE A 130 -8.90 -7.39 -10.33
N GLN A 131 -9.84 -8.02 -9.61
CA GLN A 131 -9.97 -9.47 -9.69
C GLN A 131 -10.48 -9.91 -11.06
N ASP A 132 -11.57 -9.31 -11.55
CA ASP A 132 -12.13 -9.66 -12.86
C ASP A 132 -11.10 -9.43 -13.99
N TRP A 133 -10.24 -8.42 -13.82
CA TRP A 133 -9.11 -8.20 -14.71
C TRP A 133 -8.02 -9.27 -14.56
N ALA A 134 -7.67 -9.71 -13.35
CA ALA A 134 -6.69 -10.76 -13.11
C ALA A 134 -7.14 -12.15 -13.62
N ASP A 135 -8.45 -12.41 -13.54
CA ASP A 135 -9.06 -13.67 -13.95
C ASP A 135 -9.11 -13.81 -15.49
N GLN A 136 -9.05 -12.71 -16.25
CA GLN A 136 -8.98 -12.74 -17.71
C GLN A 136 -7.69 -13.42 -18.23
N GLU A 137 -7.85 -14.31 -19.23
CA GLU A 137 -6.71 -14.99 -19.85
C GLU A 137 -5.89 -14.08 -20.76
N ASN A 138 -6.57 -13.21 -21.52
CA ASN A 138 -5.94 -12.27 -22.42
C ASN A 138 -5.86 -10.89 -21.78
N TYR A 139 -4.69 -10.25 -21.90
CA TYR A 139 -4.54 -8.86 -21.50
C TYR A 139 -5.45 -7.97 -22.34
N TRP A 140 -6.46 -7.39 -21.70
CA TRP A 140 -7.16 -6.23 -22.20
C TRP A 140 -7.26 -5.20 -21.09
N PRO A 141 -6.70 -3.98 -21.28
CA PRO A 141 -6.86 -2.95 -20.28
C PRO A 141 -8.34 -2.58 -20.18
N PRO A 142 -8.87 -2.31 -18.98
CA PRO A 142 -10.24 -1.88 -18.83
C PRO A 142 -10.55 -0.66 -19.71
N ALA A 143 -11.77 -0.59 -20.28
CA ALA A 143 -12.10 0.37 -21.33
C ALA A 143 -11.89 1.85 -20.93
N TYR A 144 -11.97 2.17 -19.63
CA TYR A 144 -11.69 3.51 -19.11
C TYR A 144 -10.20 3.89 -19.21
N CYS A 145 -9.27 2.93 -19.15
CA CYS A 145 -7.84 3.16 -19.37
C CYS A 145 -7.53 3.60 -20.80
N LEU A 146 -8.33 3.14 -21.78
CA LEU A 146 -8.16 3.45 -23.19
C LEU A 146 -8.65 4.86 -23.58
N ARG A 147 -9.35 5.57 -22.67
CA ARG A 147 -9.88 6.92 -22.92
C ARG A 147 -8.96 8.04 -22.43
N MET A 148 -7.78 7.71 -21.92
CA MET A 148 -6.86 8.70 -21.36
C MET A 148 -6.00 9.35 -22.45
N PRO A 149 -5.95 10.68 -22.57
CA PRO A 149 -5.13 11.36 -23.58
C PRO A 149 -3.63 11.34 -23.23
N GLY A 150 -2.78 10.95 -24.19
CA GLY A 150 -1.31 11.03 -24.11
C GLY A 150 -0.61 9.75 -23.61
N ARG A 151 0.69 9.60 -23.91
CA ARG A 151 1.61 8.51 -23.44
C ARG A 151 1.05 7.07 -23.42
N HIS A 152 0.21 6.71 -24.39
CA HIS A 152 -0.43 5.39 -24.48
C HIS A 152 0.54 4.21 -24.34
N GLU A 153 1.73 4.26 -24.96
CA GLU A 153 2.66 3.13 -24.95
C GLU A 153 3.25 2.81 -23.57
N VAL A 154 3.60 3.84 -22.79
CA VAL A 154 4.15 3.65 -21.43
C VAL A 154 3.06 3.12 -20.51
N TRP A 155 1.85 3.68 -20.60
CA TRP A 155 0.71 3.25 -19.79
C TRP A 155 0.28 1.83 -20.12
N LEU A 156 0.23 1.46 -21.40
CA LEU A 156 -0.09 0.10 -21.80
C LEU A 156 0.91 -0.91 -21.27
N ARG A 157 2.21 -0.59 -21.27
CA ARG A 157 3.23 -1.46 -20.67
C ARG A 157 3.03 -1.62 -19.16
N THR A 158 2.82 -0.52 -18.44
CA THR A 158 2.56 -0.56 -16.99
C THR A 158 1.31 -1.38 -16.67
N LEU A 159 0.23 -1.20 -17.44
CA LEU A 159 -1.01 -1.97 -17.30
C LEU A 159 -0.77 -3.47 -17.60
N GLN A 160 0.03 -3.81 -18.60
CA GLN A 160 0.42 -5.20 -18.89
C GLN A 160 1.19 -5.82 -17.73
N ASP A 161 2.16 -5.10 -17.17
CA ASP A 161 2.97 -5.56 -16.05
C ASP A 161 2.09 -5.79 -14.80
N TRP A 162 1.17 -4.86 -14.51
CA TRP A 162 0.21 -5.01 -13.42
C TRP A 162 -0.73 -6.20 -13.62
N HIS A 163 -1.31 -6.36 -14.81
CA HIS A 163 -2.14 -7.51 -15.14
C HIS A 163 -1.40 -8.84 -14.91
N GLY A 164 -0.17 -8.96 -15.43
CA GLY A 164 0.63 -10.16 -15.28
C GLY A 164 1.03 -10.46 -13.82
N ARG A 165 1.29 -9.42 -13.02
CA ARG A 165 1.54 -9.57 -11.57
C ARG A 165 0.27 -9.99 -10.82
N LEU A 166 -0.87 -9.32 -11.07
CA LEU A 166 -2.16 -9.64 -10.46
C LEU A 166 -2.56 -11.08 -10.76
N ARG A 167 -2.50 -11.51 -12.02
CA ARG A 167 -2.83 -12.89 -12.42
C ARG A 167 -1.94 -13.93 -11.74
N ARG A 168 -0.63 -13.69 -11.66
CA ARG A 168 0.29 -14.59 -10.96
C ARG A 168 -0.04 -14.70 -9.47
N LEU A 169 -0.33 -13.59 -8.82
CA LEU A 169 -0.70 -13.57 -7.40
C LEU A 169 -2.05 -14.24 -7.17
N ARG A 170 -3.03 -14.00 -8.06
CA ARG A 170 -4.33 -14.67 -8.05
C ARG A 170 -4.22 -16.19 -8.09
N GLN A 171 -3.28 -16.73 -8.86
CA GLN A 171 -3.02 -18.18 -8.95
C GLN A 171 -2.33 -18.75 -7.69
N GLN A 172 -1.68 -17.90 -6.89
CA GLN A 172 -0.96 -18.30 -5.67
C GLN A 172 -1.82 -18.16 -4.41
N LEU A 173 -2.98 -17.51 -4.51
CA LEU A 173 -3.80 -17.10 -3.38
C LEU A 173 -5.20 -17.72 -3.46
N ASP A 174 -5.63 -18.30 -2.35
CA ASP A 174 -6.99 -18.80 -2.13
C ASP A 174 -7.84 -17.73 -1.41
N GLY A 175 -7.99 -16.59 -2.07
CA GLY A 175 -8.69 -15.43 -1.54
C GLY A 175 -8.31 -14.13 -2.25
N TRP A 176 -9.00 -13.06 -1.87
CA TRP A 176 -8.85 -11.74 -2.47
C TRP A 176 -8.99 -10.61 -1.44
N PHE A 177 -8.66 -9.39 -1.84
CA PHE A 177 -8.87 -8.22 -0.99
C PHE A 177 -10.26 -7.63 -1.18
N GLU A 178 -10.95 -7.43 -0.05
CA GLU A 178 -12.14 -6.61 0.02
C GLU A 178 -11.75 -5.21 0.49
N SER A 179 -12.25 -4.18 -0.20
CA SER A 179 -12.12 -2.78 0.20
C SER A 179 -13.46 -2.26 0.70
N THR A 180 -13.55 -1.93 1.98
CA THR A 180 -14.75 -1.37 2.61
C THR A 180 -14.41 -0.05 3.28
N ALA A 181 -15.07 1.05 2.88
CA ALA A 181 -15.09 2.36 3.57
C ALA A 181 -13.85 2.73 4.42
N GLY A 182 -12.64 2.61 3.84
CA GLY A 182 -11.37 2.97 4.48
C GLY A 182 -10.54 1.83 5.06
N ASP A 183 -10.93 0.57 4.87
CA ASP A 183 -10.17 -0.61 5.26
C ASP A 183 -10.04 -1.60 4.09
N VAL A 184 -8.89 -2.28 4.04
CA VAL A 184 -8.55 -3.28 3.02
C VAL A 184 -8.17 -4.56 3.74
N ARG A 185 -9.05 -5.57 3.65
CA ARG A 185 -8.86 -6.85 4.34
C ARG A 185 -8.71 -7.98 3.34
N PHE A 186 -7.81 -8.92 3.63
CA PHE A 186 -7.72 -10.16 2.87
C PHE A 186 -8.84 -11.10 3.30
N VAL A 187 -9.62 -11.57 2.34
CA VAL A 187 -10.77 -12.46 2.52
C VAL A 187 -10.48 -13.79 1.84
N PRO A 188 -10.57 -14.93 2.55
CA PRO A 188 -10.46 -16.26 1.94
C PRO A 188 -11.49 -16.48 0.82
N GLU A 189 -11.18 -17.35 -0.14
CA GLU A 189 -12.00 -17.54 -1.35
C GLU A 189 -13.46 -17.88 -1.04
N ASP A 190 -13.73 -18.73 -0.05
CA ASP A 190 -15.09 -19.14 0.30
C ASP A 190 -15.95 -17.99 0.85
N GLU A 191 -15.35 -17.12 1.67
CA GLU A 191 -16.00 -15.92 2.19
C GLU A 191 -16.14 -14.87 1.08
N TRP A 192 -15.12 -14.75 0.23
CA TRP A 192 -15.11 -13.82 -0.89
C TRP A 192 -16.21 -14.12 -1.92
N GLN A 193 -16.40 -15.39 -2.29
CA GLN A 193 -17.48 -15.81 -3.20
C GLN A 193 -18.87 -15.52 -2.60
N ARG A 194 -19.03 -15.64 -1.28
CA ARG A 194 -20.27 -15.26 -0.59
C ARG A 194 -20.52 -13.76 -0.69
N LEU A 195 -19.52 -12.93 -0.39
CA LEU A 195 -19.62 -11.46 -0.47
C LEU A 195 -20.00 -11.00 -1.88
N ARG A 196 -19.37 -11.56 -2.91
CA ARG A 196 -19.69 -11.24 -4.32
C ARG A 196 -21.13 -11.61 -4.68
N THR A 197 -21.63 -12.74 -4.22
CA THR A 197 -22.99 -13.20 -4.51
C THR A 197 -24.04 -12.36 -3.78
N SER A 198 -23.76 -11.93 -2.54
CA SER A 198 -24.65 -11.09 -1.75
C SER A 198 -24.68 -9.63 -2.21
N GLY A 199 -23.56 -9.09 -2.72
CA GLY A 199 -23.49 -7.73 -3.26
C GLY A 199 -24.20 -7.52 -4.60
N LEU A 200 -24.54 -8.60 -5.32
CA LEU A 200 -25.31 -8.57 -6.59
C LEU A 200 -26.83 -8.52 -6.39
N GLN A 201 -27.32 -8.56 -5.14
CA GLN A 201 -28.76 -8.50 -4.81
C GLN A 201 -29.22 -7.12 -4.29
N GLY A 202 -28.36 -6.10 -4.33
CA GLY A 202 -28.63 -4.72 -3.88
C GLY A 202 -28.85 -3.74 -5.03
#